data_AF-A0AA43ZII7-F1
#
_entry.id   AF-A0AA43ZII7-F1
#
_cell.length_a   1.000
_cell.length_b   1.000
_cell.length_c   1.000
_cell.angle_alpha   90.00
_cell.angle_beta   90.00
_cell.angle_gamma   90.00
#
_symmetry.space_group_name_H-M   'P 1'
#
loop_
_entity.id
_entity.type
_entity.pdbx_description
1 polymer ?
#
loop_
_entity_poly.entity_id
_entity_poly.type
_entity_poly.pdbx_seq_one_letter_code
_entity_poly.pdbx_strand_id
1 'polypeptide(L)'
;MYLSTPLTHLLIYLVINVVVYCVYWWDKKAAVEGAWRVRESTLLWLAIVGGSLGALAAQQVLGHKTRKEPFRSILMTIGALHVGLGVVWIAAPNLVVEALSHMRSSL
;
A
#
# COMPACT_ATOMS: atom_id res chain seq x y z
N MET A 1 14.56 -20.47 -2.53
CA MET A 1 14.87 -20.84 -1.13
C MET A 1 14.92 -19.63 -0.17
N TYR A 2 15.11 -18.37 -0.63
CA TYR A 2 15.05 -17.17 0.25
C TYR A 2 13.73 -16.38 0.21
N LEU A 3 12.93 -16.57 -0.84
CA LEU A 3 11.66 -15.85 -1.04
C LEU A 3 10.52 -16.32 -0.13
N SER A 4 10.67 -17.42 0.62
CA SER A 4 9.60 -18.06 1.39
C SER A 4 9.55 -17.67 2.88
N THR A 5 10.54 -16.95 3.41
CA THR A 5 10.54 -16.59 4.85
C THR A 5 9.66 -15.36 5.10
N PRO A 6 8.92 -15.31 6.23
CA PRO A 6 8.06 -14.17 6.56
C PRO A 6 8.84 -12.86 6.69
N LEU A 7 10.11 -12.94 7.11
CA LEU A 7 11.03 -11.80 7.18
C LEU A 7 11.30 -11.18 5.81
N THR A 8 11.51 -11.98 4.76
CA THR A 8 11.74 -11.48 3.40
C THR A 8 10.51 -10.74 2.86
N HIS A 9 9.30 -11.28 3.11
CA HIS A 9 8.05 -10.63 2.71
C HIS A 9 7.88 -9.27 3.41
N LEU A 10 8.19 -9.21 4.70
CA LEU A 10 8.16 -7.96 5.47
C LEU A 10 9.15 -6.93 4.91
N LEU A 11 10.38 -7.35 4.59
CA LEU A 11 11.39 -6.46 4.00
C LEU A 11 10.95 -5.91 2.64
N ILE A 12 10.42 -6.75 1.75
CA ILE A 12 9.89 -6.32 0.45
C ILE A 12 8.74 -5.33 0.67
N TYR A 13 7.82 -5.62 1.58
CA TYR A 13 6.72 -4.72 1.92
C TYR A 13 7.23 -3.37 2.41
N LEU A 14 8.22 -3.33 3.31
CA LEU A 14 8.82 -2.08 3.80
C LEU A 14 9.50 -1.30 2.67
N VAL A 15 10.26 -1.95 1.80
CA VAL A 15 10.92 -1.29 0.66
C VAL A 15 9.87 -0.66 -0.27
N ILE A 16 8.79 -1.38 -0.60
CA ILE A 16 7.69 -0.83 -1.40
C ILE A 16 7.11 0.43 -0.74
N ASN A 17 6.88 0.38 0.58
CA ASN A 17 6.32 1.53 1.30
C ASN A 17 7.28 2.73 1.34
N VAL A 18 8.59 2.51 1.46
CA VAL A 18 9.59 3.58 1.35
C VAL A 18 9.57 4.21 -0.05
N VAL A 19 9.55 3.39 -1.10
CA VAL A 19 9.47 3.90 -2.49
C VAL A 19 8.20 4.73 -2.70
N VAL A 20 7.05 4.24 -2.25
CA VAL A 20 5.78 4.97 -2.38
C VAL A 20 5.78 6.27 -1.58
N TYR A 21 6.37 6.28 -0.38
CA TYR A 21 6.58 7.51 0.39
C TYR A 21 7.40 8.54 -0.42
N CYS A 22 8.51 8.11 -1.02
CA CYS A 22 9.36 8.97 -1.86
C CYS A 22 8.60 9.54 -3.07
N VAL A 23 7.73 8.75 -3.71
CA VAL A 23 6.88 9.24 -4.82
C VAL A 23 5.92 10.33 -4.34
N TYR A 24 5.29 10.16 -3.18
CA TYR A 24 4.40 11.19 -2.61
C TYR A 24 5.17 12.46 -2.22
N TRP A 25 6.39 12.29 -1.69
CA TRP A 25 7.29 13.40 -1.41
C TRP A 25 7.67 14.17 -2.68
N TRP A 26 8.00 13.44 -3.75
CA TRP A 26 8.29 14.04 -5.05
C TRP A 26 7.08 14.79 -5.62
N ASP A 27 5.86 14.24 -5.53
CA ASP A 27 4.65 14.96 -5.99
C ASP A 27 4.45 16.27 -5.22
N LYS A 28 4.69 16.27 -3.89
CA LYS A 28 4.63 17.49 -3.09
C LYS A 28 5.69 18.50 -3.53
N LYS A 29 6.92 18.06 -3.76
CA LYS A 29 8.01 18.93 -4.24
C LYS A 29 7.67 19.53 -5.61
N ALA A 30 7.20 18.71 -6.55
CA ALA A 30 6.75 19.16 -7.86
C ALA A 30 5.62 20.19 -7.78
N ALA A 31 4.70 20.06 -6.81
CA ALA A 31 3.64 21.04 -6.58
C ALA A 31 4.16 22.41 -6.09
N VAL A 32 5.26 22.43 -5.33
CA VAL A 32 5.91 23.68 -4.87
C VAL A 32 6.71 24.32 -6.00
N GLU A 33 7.39 23.51 -6.81
CA GLU A 33 8.27 23.97 -7.90
C GLU A 33 7.50 24.29 -9.20
N GLY A 34 6.18 24.09 -9.23
CA GLY A 34 5.36 24.29 -10.43
C GLY A 34 5.63 23.27 -11.54
N ALA A 35 6.26 22.14 -11.21
CA ALA A 35 6.59 21.07 -12.13
C ALA A 35 5.38 20.14 -12.40
N TRP A 36 5.57 19.18 -13.31
CA TRP A 36 4.55 18.18 -13.63
C TRP A 36 4.19 17.33 -12.40
N ARG A 37 2.88 17.27 -12.10
CA ARG A 37 2.35 16.54 -10.95
C ARG A 37 1.92 15.12 -11.32
N VAL A 38 2.07 14.19 -10.38
CA VAL A 38 1.60 12.81 -10.53
C VAL A 38 0.07 12.77 -10.43
N ARG A 39 -0.56 11.98 -11.31
CA ARG A 39 -2.01 11.80 -11.29
C ARG A 39 -2.45 11.15 -9.97
N GLU A 40 -3.57 11.62 -9.41
CA GLU A 40 -4.13 11.07 -8.16
C GLU A 40 -4.43 9.57 -8.26
N SER A 41 -4.91 9.12 -9.42
CA SER A 41 -5.14 7.70 -9.69
C SER A 41 -3.85 6.87 -9.56
N THR A 42 -2.72 7.38 -10.05
CA THR A 42 -1.41 6.69 -9.93
C THR A 42 -0.96 6.58 -8.47
N LEU A 43 -1.15 7.64 -7.69
CA LEU A 43 -0.83 7.62 -6.25
C LEU A 43 -1.69 6.59 -5.50
N LEU A 44 -2.99 6.52 -5.79
CA LEU A 44 -3.88 5.50 -5.22
C LEU A 44 -3.51 4.09 -5.69
N TRP A 45 -3.15 3.91 -6.96
CA TRP A 45 -2.68 2.62 -7.48
C TRP A 45 -1.44 2.11 -6.74
N LEU A 46 -0.48 2.99 -6.44
CA LEU A 46 0.70 2.63 -5.65
C LEU A 46 0.32 2.18 -4.23
N ALA A 47 -0.69 2.82 -3.63
CA ALA A 47 -1.22 2.38 -2.35
C ALA A 47 -1.87 0.99 -2.43
N ILE A 48 -2.64 0.70 -3.49
CA ILE A 48 -3.31 -0.60 -3.73
C ILE A 48 -2.29 -1.73 -3.90
N VAL A 49 -1.20 -1.50 -4.64
CA VAL A 49 -0.20 -2.54 -4.94
C VAL A 49 0.60 -2.98 -3.70
N GLY A 50 0.56 -2.21 -2.62
CA GLY A 50 1.22 -2.56 -1.35
C GLY A 50 1.86 -1.39 -0.62
N GLY A 51 1.80 -0.17 -1.18
CA GLY A 51 2.39 1.03 -0.60
C GLY A 51 1.50 1.79 0.37
N SER A 52 0.40 1.22 0.84
CA SER A 52 -0.60 1.94 1.64
C SER A 52 -0.04 2.56 2.92
N LEU A 53 0.90 1.88 3.59
CA LEU A 53 1.52 2.38 4.83
C LEU A 53 2.43 3.60 4.53
N GLY A 54 3.23 3.53 3.47
CA GLY A 54 4.07 4.64 3.00
C GLY A 54 3.25 5.81 2.49
N ALA A 55 2.16 5.54 1.76
CA ALA A 55 1.23 6.55 1.28
C ALA A 55 0.51 7.27 2.43
N LEU A 56 0.03 6.55 3.45
CA LEU A 56 -0.59 7.13 4.65
C LEU A 56 0.42 7.94 5.46
N ALA A 57 1.64 7.40 5.67
CA ALA A 57 2.72 8.11 6.35
C ALA A 57 3.08 9.41 5.60
N ALA A 58 3.18 9.35 4.27
CA ALA A 58 3.42 10.54 3.45
C ALA A 58 2.27 11.55 3.56
N GLN A 59 1.01 11.09 3.56
CA GLN A 59 -0.14 11.97 3.72
C GLN A 59 -0.11 12.72 5.07
N GLN A 60 0.22 12.01 6.15
CA GLN A 60 0.32 12.58 7.51
C GLN A 60 1.51 13.54 7.66
N VAL A 61 2.72 13.11 7.28
CA VAL A 61 3.95 13.89 7.47
C VAL A 61 4.01 15.09 6.51
N LEU A 62 3.57 14.90 5.27
CA LEU A 62 3.66 15.93 4.24
C LEU A 62 2.42 16.83 4.20
N GLY A 63 1.35 16.51 4.94
CA GLY A 63 0.07 17.25 4.87
C GLY A 63 -0.53 17.26 3.45
N HIS A 64 -0.10 16.33 2.61
CA HIS A 64 -0.44 16.32 1.19
C HIS A 64 -1.87 15.82 1.01
N LYS A 65 -2.77 16.64 0.44
CA LYS A 65 -4.15 16.25 0.12
C LYS A 65 -4.91 15.60 1.30
N THR A 66 -4.76 16.16 2.49
CA THR A 66 -5.48 15.73 3.71
C THR A 66 -6.95 16.13 3.73
N ARG A 67 -7.37 17.11 2.92
CA ARG A 67 -8.76 17.61 2.84
C ARG A 67 -9.43 17.40 1.48
N LYS A 68 -8.71 16.86 0.49
CA LYS A 68 -9.29 16.56 -0.83
C LYS A 68 -9.97 15.20 -0.79
N GLU A 69 -11.30 15.20 -0.62
CA GLU A 69 -12.12 14.04 -0.95
C GLU A 69 -12.26 13.93 -2.48
N PRO A 70 -12.37 12.71 -3.04
CA PRO A 70 -12.48 11.40 -2.38
C PRO A 70 -11.13 10.72 -2.05
N PHE A 71 -9.99 11.37 -2.32
CA PHE A 71 -8.67 10.75 -2.24
C PHE A 71 -8.34 10.18 -0.85
N ARG A 72 -8.62 10.95 0.21
CA ARG A 72 -8.34 10.53 1.59
C ARG A 72 -9.17 9.30 1.99
N SER A 73 -10.47 9.31 1.71
CA SER A 73 -11.33 8.17 2.03
C SER A 73 -10.87 6.90 1.32
N ILE A 74 -10.55 6.99 0.03
CA ILE A 74 -10.05 5.83 -0.73
C ILE A 74 -8.74 5.30 -0.15
N LEU A 75 -7.79 6.19 0.17
CA LEU A 75 -6.51 5.77 0.74
C LEU A 75 -6.67 5.09 2.11
N MET A 76 -7.59 5.59 2.95
CA MET A 76 -7.92 4.95 4.23
C MET A 76 -8.55 3.58 4.04
N THR A 77 -9.47 3.42 3.09
CA THR A 77 -10.08 2.12 2.77
C THR A 77 -9.03 1.12 2.31
N ILE A 78 -8.09 1.53 1.44
CA ILE A 78 -6.98 0.68 0.99
C ILE A 78 -6.11 0.24 2.18
N GLY A 79 -5.75 1.18 3.06
CA GLY A 79 -4.97 0.87 4.27
C GLY A 79 -5.69 -0.12 5.19
N ALA A 80 -6.98 0.09 5.43
CA ALA A 80 -7.80 -0.81 6.26
C ALA A 80 -7.89 -2.22 5.65
N LEU A 81 -8.04 -2.32 4.33
CA LEU A 81 -8.06 -3.60 3.61
C LEU A 81 -6.74 -4.36 3.79
N HIS A 82 -5.60 -3.69 3.61
CA HIS A 82 -4.29 -4.33 3.80
C HIS A 82 -4.04 -4.78 5.23
N VAL A 83 -4.45 -3.99 6.23
CA VAL A 83 -4.36 -4.40 7.63
C VAL A 83 -5.25 -5.62 7.90
N GLY A 84 -6.50 -5.61 7.43
CA GLY A 84 -7.43 -6.74 7.58
C GLY A 84 -6.89 -8.02 6.96
N LEU A 85 -6.37 -7.95 5.72
CA LEU A 85 -5.75 -9.08 5.05
C LEU A 85 -4.50 -9.59 5.80
N GLY A 86 -3.66 -8.68 6.30
CA GLY A 86 -2.49 -9.04 7.10
C GLY A 86 -2.87 -9.75 8.41
N VAL A 87 -3.92 -9.28 9.09
CA VAL A 87 -4.43 -9.92 10.32
C VAL A 87 -4.97 -11.31 10.03
N VAL A 88 -5.79 -11.48 8.97
CA VAL A 88 -6.32 -12.80 8.58
C VAL A 88 -5.18 -13.77 8.26
N TRP A 89 -4.15 -13.30 7.55
CA TRP A 89 -2.99 -14.13 7.19
C TRP A 89 -2.20 -14.61 8.42
N ILE A 90 -2.08 -13.79 9.45
CA ILE A 90 -1.36 -14.12 10.69
C ILE A 90 -2.22 -14.98 11.64
N ALA A 91 -3.49 -14.61 11.83
CA ALA A 91 -4.37 -15.22 12.82
C ALA A 91 -5.01 -16.54 12.35
N ALA A 92 -5.20 -16.69 11.03
CA ALA A 92 -5.83 -17.87 10.43
C ALA A 92 -5.10 -18.31 9.16
N PRO A 93 -3.79 -18.64 9.24
CA PRO A 93 -2.99 -19.03 8.08
C PRO A 93 -3.55 -20.29 7.39
N ASN A 94 -4.14 -21.19 8.17
CA ASN A 94 -4.79 -22.41 7.69
C ASN A 94 -6.03 -22.13 6.82
N LEU A 95 -6.88 -21.15 7.18
CA LEU A 95 -8.02 -20.74 6.36
C LEU A 95 -7.58 -20.18 5.01
N VAL A 96 -6.49 -19.40 5.00
CA VAL A 96 -5.93 -18.85 3.76
C VAL A 96 -5.39 -19.97 2.87
N VAL A 97 -4.60 -20.89 3.44
CA VAL A 97 -4.03 -22.01 2.67
C VAL A 97 -5.12 -22.93 2.12
N GLU A 98 -6.17 -23.20 2.90
CA GLU A 98 -7.29 -24.06 2.51
C GLU A 98 -8.17 -23.44 1.42
N ALA A 99 -8.42 -22.12 1.49
CA ALA A 99 -9.10 -21.39 0.43
C ALA A 99 -8.27 -21.39 -0.88
N LEU A 100 -6.96 -21.16 -0.77
CA LEU A 100 -6.04 -21.18 -1.92
C LEU A 100 -5.95 -22.58 -2.54
N SER A 101 -5.96 -23.65 -1.73
CA SER A 101 -5.93 -25.02 -2.23
C SER A 101 -7.22 -25.41 -2.97
N HIS A 102 -8.39 -24.98 -2.47
CA HIS A 102 -9.67 -25.20 -3.14
C HIS A 102 -9.75 -24.49 -4.50
N MET A 103 -9.25 -23.26 -4.60
CA MET A 103 -9.18 -22.53 -5.88
C MET A 103 -8.20 -23.16 -6.86
N ARG A 104 -7.11 -23.76 -6.36
CA ARG A 104 -6.12 -24.45 -7.21
C ARG A 104 -6.63 -25.79 -7.75
N SER A 105 -7.45 -26.52 -6.99
CA SER A 105 -8.00 -27.82 -7.42
C SER A 105 -9.19 -27.71 -8.37
N SER A 106 -9.74 -26.51 -8.56
CA SER A 106 -10.88 -26.23 -9.45
C SER A 106 -10.48 -25.60 -10.78
N LEU A 107 -9.17 -25.42 -11.02
CA LEU A 107 -8.55 -25.02 -12.28
C LEU A 107 -7.78 -26.18 -12.89
#